data_AF-A0A7Z7NA44-F1
#
_entry.id   AF-A0A7Z7NA44-F1
#
_cell.length_a   1.000
_cell.length_b   1.000
_cell.length_c   1.000
_cell.angle_alpha   90.00
_cell.angle_beta   90.00
_cell.angle_gamma   90.00
#
_symmetry.space_group_name_H-M   'P 1'
#
loop_
_entity.id
_entity.type
_entity.pdbx_description
1 polymer ?
#
loop_
_entity_poly.entity_id
_entity_poly.type
_entity_poly.pdbx_seq_one_letter_code
_entity_poly.pdbx_strand_id
1 'polypeptide(L)'
;MAVHYGISSPEEARAYLAHDILGPRLHECAQLVNQIPGRSIQEIFGPPDDLKLCSSMTLFARATDDNADFVALLAKYYGGGEDQRTVARLRSK
;
A
#
# COMPACT_ATOMS: atom_id res chain seq x y z
N MET A 1 17.27 6.60 -2.00
CA MET A 1 16.15 6.21 -2.88
C MET A 1 14.77 6.55 -2.36
N ALA A 2 14.45 6.31 -1.09
CA ALA A 2 13.09 6.51 -0.56
C ALA A 2 12.51 7.93 -0.78
N VAL A 3 13.33 8.98 -0.79
CA VAL A 3 12.89 10.35 -1.08
C VAL A 3 12.53 10.55 -2.56
N HIS A 4 13.28 9.92 -3.47
CA HIS A 4 13.10 10.12 -4.92
C HIS A 4 11.83 9.44 -5.45
N TYR A 5 11.47 8.27 -4.91
CA TYR A 5 10.26 7.53 -5.29
C TYR A 5 9.11 7.68 -4.29
N GLY A 6 9.21 8.64 -3.37
CA GLY A 6 8.17 8.88 -2.37
C GLY A 6 7.02 9.67 -2.99
N ILE A 7 5.79 9.23 -2.73
CA ILE A 7 4.58 9.99 -3.09
C ILE A 7 4.47 11.21 -2.17
N SER A 8 4.42 12.40 -2.76
CA SER A 8 4.45 13.69 -2.07
C SER A 8 3.08 14.15 -1.57
N SER A 9 1.98 13.58 -2.09
CA SER A 9 0.63 14.05 -1.78
C SER A 9 -0.47 13.00 -2.03
N PRO A 10 -1.67 13.15 -1.41
CA PRO A 10 -2.84 12.35 -1.76
C PRO A 10 -3.23 12.48 -3.24
N GLU A 11 -3.04 13.66 -3.81
CA GLU A 11 -3.32 13.94 -5.22
C GLU A 11 -2.40 13.13 -6.15
N GLU A 12 -1.12 13.04 -5.82
CA GLU A 12 -0.16 12.21 -6.55
C GLU A 12 -0.48 10.71 -6.40
N ALA A 13 -0.93 10.25 -5.23
CA ALA A 13 -1.37 8.86 -5.05
C ALA A 13 -2.56 8.53 -5.96
N ARG A 14 -3.55 9.43 -6.06
CA ARG A 14 -4.67 9.29 -7.00
C ARG A 14 -4.21 9.30 -8.45
N ALA A 15 -3.29 10.18 -8.81
CA ALA A 15 -2.73 10.24 -10.16
C ALA A 15 -1.94 8.98 -10.51
N TYR A 16 -1.21 8.40 -9.55
CA TYR A 16 -0.50 7.13 -9.70
C TYR A 16 -1.48 5.99 -10.01
N LEU A 17 -2.61 5.92 -9.29
CA LEU A 17 -3.66 4.92 -9.54
C LEU A 17 -4.37 5.14 -10.88
N ALA A 18 -4.60 6.40 -11.26
CA ALA A 18 -5.25 6.72 -12.53
C ALA A 18 -4.33 6.51 -13.75
N HIS A 19 -3.03 6.29 -13.56
CA HIS A 19 -2.09 6.11 -14.65
C HIS A 19 -2.21 4.70 -15.25
N ASP A 20 -2.47 4.62 -16.56
CA ASP A 20 -2.79 3.40 -17.33
C ASP A 20 -1.86 2.20 -17.11
N ILE A 21 -0.59 2.46 -16.78
CA ILE A 21 0.40 1.40 -16.51
C ILE A 21 0.61 1.17 -15.01
N LEU A 22 0.59 2.23 -14.19
CA LEU A 22 1.07 2.15 -12.81
C LEU A 22 -0.04 1.66 -11.86
N GLY A 23 -1.26 2.15 -12.04
CA GLY A 23 -2.42 1.69 -11.28
C GLY A 23 -2.66 0.19 -11.43
N PRO A 24 -2.85 -0.33 -12.66
CA PRO A 24 -3.08 -1.76 -12.87
C PRO A 24 -1.95 -2.65 -12.33
N ARG A 25 -0.68 -2.21 -12.48
CA ARG A 25 0.45 -2.95 -11.91
C ARG A 25 0.46 -2.98 -10.39
N LEU A 26 0.06 -1.88 -9.74
CA LEU A 26 0.01 -1.86 -8.28
C LEU A 26 -1.09 -2.78 -7.74
N HIS A 27 -2.26 -2.78 -8.38
CA HIS A 27 -3.34 -3.72 -8.06
C HIS A 27 -2.89 -5.18 -8.27
N GLU A 28 -2.28 -5.48 -9.43
CA GLU A 28 -1.73 -6.80 -9.71
C GLU A 28 -0.71 -7.24 -8.64
N CYS A 29 0.22 -6.37 -8.27
CA CYS A 29 1.19 -6.64 -7.20
C CYS A 29 0.51 -6.95 -5.86
N ALA A 30 -0.48 -6.15 -5.45
CA ALA A 30 -1.21 -6.37 -4.21
C ALA A 30 -1.98 -7.71 -4.22
N GLN A 31 -2.63 -8.03 -5.35
CA GLN A 31 -3.35 -9.29 -5.55
C GLN A 31 -2.41 -10.50 -5.49
N LEU A 32 -1.23 -10.44 -6.12
CA LEU A 32 -0.24 -11.52 -6.07
C LEU A 32 0.21 -11.79 -4.64
N VAL A 33 0.48 -10.73 -3.85
CA VAL A 33 0.83 -10.89 -2.43
C VAL A 33 -0.33 -11.52 -1.65
N ASN A 34 -1.56 -11.07 -1.89
CA ASN A 34 -2.76 -11.63 -1.26
C ASN A 34 -2.98 -13.12 -1.55
N GLN A 35 -2.49 -13.63 -2.68
CA GLN A 35 -2.66 -15.02 -3.06
C GLN A 35 -1.62 -15.97 -2.41
N ILE A 36 -0.56 -15.45 -1.78
CA ILE A 36 0.48 -16.30 -1.16
C ILE A 36 -0.08 -17.03 0.08
N PRO A 37 -0.15 -18.37 0.10
CA PRO A 37 -0.66 -19.11 1.24
C PRO A 37 0.42 -19.37 2.29
N GLY A 38 0.03 -19.36 3.57
CA GLY A 38 0.83 -19.94 4.66
C GLY A 38 2.16 -19.26 4.97
N ARG A 39 2.41 -18.04 4.50
CA ARG A 39 3.61 -17.25 4.83
C ARG A 39 3.21 -15.97 5.53
N SER A 40 3.99 -15.58 6.53
CA SER A 40 3.92 -14.25 7.15
C SER A 40 4.44 -13.18 6.20
N ILE A 41 4.12 -11.92 6.48
CA ILE A 41 4.58 -10.83 5.61
C ILE A 41 6.09 -10.63 5.68
N GLN A 42 6.71 -10.90 6.82
CA GLN A 42 8.16 -10.80 7.01
C GLN A 42 8.94 -11.87 6.20
N GLU A 43 8.32 -13.02 5.93
CA GLU A 43 8.90 -14.05 5.07
C GLU A 43 8.81 -13.72 3.58
N ILE A 44 7.85 -12.88 3.18
CA ILE A 44 7.68 -12.41 1.80
C ILE A 44 8.50 -11.14 1.57
N PHE A 45 8.41 -10.19 2.51
CA PHE A 45 9.09 -8.90 2.55
C PHE A 45 9.84 -8.77 3.87
N GLY A 46 11.14 -9.06 3.88
CA GLY A 46 11.96 -8.90 5.07
C GLY A 46 12.04 -7.45 5.55
N PRO A 47 12.39 -7.20 6.82
CA PRO A 47 12.57 -5.84 7.31
C PRO A 47 13.65 -5.06 6.52
N PRO A 48 13.44 -3.77 6.19
CA PRO A 48 12.31 -2.91 6.59
C PRO A 48 11.18 -2.83 5.55
N ASP A 49 11.11 -3.74 4.58
CA ASP A 49 10.16 -3.65 3.46
C ASP A 49 8.74 -4.04 3.86
N ASP A 50 8.57 -4.87 4.90
CA ASP A 50 7.28 -5.11 5.55
C ASP A 50 6.61 -3.80 6.02
N LEU A 51 7.37 -2.89 6.61
CA LEU A 51 6.84 -1.59 7.05
C LEU A 51 6.49 -0.70 5.86
N LYS A 52 7.34 -0.71 4.81
CA LYS A 52 7.07 0.07 3.59
C LYS A 52 5.81 -0.41 2.88
N LEU A 53 5.57 -1.71 2.85
CA LEU A 53 4.36 -2.28 2.28
C LEU A 53 3.13 -1.82 3.07
N CYS A 54 3.19 -1.85 4.40
CA CYS A 54 2.10 -1.34 5.24
C CYS A 54 1.80 0.14 4.96
N SER A 55 2.82 1.00 4.90
CA SER A 55 2.67 2.42 4.53
C SER A 55 2.09 2.60 3.14
N SER A 56 2.56 1.82 2.15
CA SER A 56 2.07 1.87 0.76
C SER A 56 0.59 1.48 0.67
N MET A 57 0.22 0.32 1.23
CA MET A 57 -1.16 -0.16 1.20
C MET A 57 -2.10 0.78 1.96
N THR A 58 -1.65 1.37 3.07
CA THR A 58 -2.40 2.41 3.79
C THR A 58 -2.64 3.64 2.92
N LEU A 59 -1.60 4.14 2.23
CA LEU A 59 -1.71 5.31 1.36
C LEU A 59 -2.72 5.06 0.23
N PHE A 60 -2.56 3.96 -0.49
CA PHE A 60 -3.39 3.67 -1.66
C PHE A 60 -4.82 3.24 -1.29
N ALA A 61 -5.02 2.56 -0.15
CA ALA A 61 -6.35 2.28 0.35
C ALA A 61 -7.14 3.55 0.67
N ARG A 62 -6.46 4.62 1.11
CA ARG A 62 -7.07 5.94 1.38
C ARG A 62 -7.20 6.82 0.14
N ALA A 63 -6.57 6.47 -0.97
CA ALA A 63 -6.54 7.29 -2.18
C ALA A 63 -7.73 7.03 -3.12
N THR A 64 -8.37 5.86 -3.04
CA THR A 64 -9.45 5.44 -3.93
C THR A 64 -10.51 4.61 -3.17
N ASP A 65 -11.73 4.56 -3.69
CA ASP A 65 -12.77 3.63 -3.22
C ASP A 65 -12.59 2.22 -3.80
N ASP A 66 -11.90 2.10 -4.94
CA ASP A 66 -11.49 0.81 -5.53
C ASP A 66 -10.21 0.30 -4.84
N ASN A 67 -10.34 -0.07 -3.57
CA ASN A 67 -9.22 -0.39 -2.68
C ASN A 67 -9.28 -1.79 -2.06
N ALA A 68 -10.17 -2.66 -2.56
CA ALA A 68 -10.49 -3.92 -1.91
C ALA A 68 -9.27 -4.84 -1.73
N ASP A 69 -8.35 -4.84 -2.69
CA ASP A 69 -7.10 -5.61 -2.63
C ASP A 69 -6.10 -5.04 -1.63
N PHE A 70 -5.97 -3.71 -1.53
CA PHE A 70 -5.11 -3.06 -0.53
C PHE A 70 -5.63 -3.31 0.88
N VAL A 71 -6.95 -3.17 1.09
CA VAL A 71 -7.60 -3.46 2.38
C VAL A 71 -7.49 -4.93 2.75
N ALA A 72 -7.67 -5.85 1.79
CA ALA A 72 -7.50 -7.28 2.02
C ALA A 72 -6.07 -7.63 2.45
N LEU A 73 -5.06 -6.97 1.88
CA LEU A 73 -3.66 -7.18 2.26
C LEU A 73 -3.41 -6.70 3.69
N LEU A 74 -3.90 -5.51 4.05
CA LEU A 74 -3.83 -5.00 5.42
C LEU A 74 -4.53 -5.94 6.41
N ALA A 75 -5.73 -6.44 6.07
CA ALA A 75 -6.46 -7.40 6.87
C ALA A 75 -5.69 -8.70 7.08
N LYS A 76 -5.14 -9.28 6.00
CA LYS A 76 -4.44 -10.56 6.02
C LYS A 76 -3.12 -10.52 6.77
N TYR A 77 -2.33 -9.47 6.57
CA TYR A 77 -0.93 -9.45 7.03
C TYR A 77 -0.65 -8.53 8.21
N TYR A 78 -1.52 -7.55 8.45
CA TYR A 78 -1.35 -6.53 9.49
C TYR A 78 -2.55 -6.47 10.44
N GLY A 79 -3.43 -7.48 10.43
CA GLY A 79 -4.62 -7.55 11.29
C GLY A 79 -5.62 -6.43 11.03
N GLY A 80 -5.62 -5.86 9.82
CA GLY A 80 -6.43 -4.70 9.45
C GLY A 80 -5.85 -3.37 9.93
N GLY A 81 -4.67 -3.39 10.56
CA GLY A 81 -3.98 -2.19 11.01
C GLY A 81 -3.40 -1.38 9.85
N GLU A 82 -3.53 -0.06 9.95
CA GLU A 82 -2.92 0.90 9.04
C GLU A 82 -1.64 1.50 9.63
N ASP A 83 -0.72 1.92 8.76
CA ASP A 83 0.43 2.70 9.16
C ASP A 83 0.02 4.09 9.64
N GLN A 84 0.11 4.30 10.96
CA GLN A 84 -0.35 5.51 11.62
C GLN A 84 0.39 6.77 11.15
N ARG A 85 1.66 6.65 10.73
CA ARG A 85 2.41 7.79 10.19
C ARG A 85 1.86 8.24 8.84
N THR A 86 1.49 7.30 7.98
CA THR A 86 0.83 7.59 6.71
C THR A 86 -0.54 8.23 6.94
N VAL A 87 -1.38 7.65 7.80
CA VAL A 87 -2.70 8.23 8.14
C VAL A 87 -2.57 9.65 8.68
N ALA A 88 -1.62 9.91 9.59
CA ALA A 88 -1.41 11.24 10.15
C ALA A 88 -1.04 12.28 9.08
N ARG A 89 -0.18 11.92 8.11
CA ARG A 89 0.21 12.81 7.01
C ARG A 89 -0.92 13.10 6.02
N LEU A 90 -1.84 12.16 5.83
CA LEU A 90 -3.02 12.36 4.98
C LEU A 90 -4.07 13.27 5.63
N ARG A 91 -4.12 13.30 6.97
CA ARG A 91 -5.03 14.17 7.73
C ARG A 91 -4.53 15.61 7.87
N SER A 92 -3.23 15.86 7.73
CA SER A 92 -2.64 17.18 7.99
C SER A 92 -2.62 18.12 6.77
N LYS A 93 -3.65 18.07 5.91
CA LYS A 93 -3.83 18.99 4.78
C LYS A 93 -5.12 19.77 4.92
#